data_AF-A0A8J2EYQ5-F1
#
_entry.id   AF-A0A8J2EYQ5-F1
#
_cell.length_a   1.000
_cell.length_b   1.000
_cell.length_c   1.000
_cell.angle_alpha   90.00
_cell.angle_beta   90.00
_cell.angle_gamma   90.00
#
_symmetry.space_group_name_H-M   'P 1'
#
loop_
_entity.id
_entity.type
_entity.pdbx_description
1 polymer ?
#
loop_
_entity_poly.entity_id
_entity_poly.type
_entity_poly.pdbx_seq_one_letter_code
_entity_poly.pdbx_strand_id
1 'polypeptide(L)'
;MLKKASILAIMRAGKYMADGVYDILGKMSAARIDFPHQAGDLLPDKHNVISGAGVFLLVDPVVNSGATMVEFIKTIAAEKAKEVIVEVERNKNKNKSSTFPDNFNSTNQQNENTRTRNEIRILMLTGVVQAATLNENSEFRKQIKQIQEENARSTSAWLVVKVYLFTLRVSENQYNGVGGTD
;
A
#
# COMPACT_ATOMS: atom_id res chain seq x y z
N MET A 1 7.79 -10.41 -13.95
CA MET A 1 8.74 -9.74 -13.03
C MET A 1 8.05 -9.59 -11.69
N LEU A 2 8.62 -10.10 -10.60
CA LEU A 2 8.04 -9.89 -9.25
C LEU A 2 8.13 -8.39 -8.92
N LYS A 3 7.01 -7.79 -8.49
CA LYS A 3 7.02 -6.38 -8.06
C LYS A 3 7.92 -6.25 -6.82
N LYS A 4 8.70 -5.18 -6.73
CA LYS A 4 9.53 -4.92 -5.54
C LYS A 4 8.63 -4.75 -4.31
N ALA A 5 9.08 -5.27 -3.18
CA ALA A 5 8.43 -5.06 -1.89
C ALA A 5 9.10 -3.89 -1.16
N SER A 6 8.34 -3.11 -0.40
CA SER A 6 8.86 -2.10 0.52
C SER A 6 8.38 -2.42 1.92
N ILE A 7 9.31 -2.55 2.87
CA ILE A 7 9.04 -2.75 4.28
C ILE A 7 9.13 -1.39 4.97
N LEU A 8 8.03 -0.96 5.56
CA LEU A 8 7.89 0.32 6.22
C LEU A 8 7.74 0.08 7.73
N ALA A 9 8.80 0.35 8.46
CA ALA A 9 8.80 0.33 9.92
C ALA A 9 8.15 1.62 10.43
N ILE A 10 6.91 1.51 10.88
CA ILE A 10 6.16 2.62 11.42
C ILE A 10 6.53 2.79 12.89
N MET A 11 6.91 4.02 13.26
CA MET A 11 7.38 4.39 14.60
C MET A 11 8.70 3.71 15.02
N ARG A 12 9.29 4.22 16.11
CA ARG A 12 10.61 3.79 16.61
C ARG A 12 10.65 2.30 17.01
N ALA A 13 9.57 1.77 17.58
CA ALA A 13 9.52 0.38 18.02
C ALA A 13 9.27 -0.61 16.85
N GLY A 14 8.74 -0.12 15.71
CA GLY A 14 8.61 -0.91 14.47
C GLY A 14 9.94 -1.37 13.89
N LYS A 15 11.06 -0.70 14.25
CA LYS A 15 12.38 -0.99 13.69
C LYS A 15 12.82 -2.45 13.91
N TYR A 16 12.80 -2.95 15.15
CA TYR A 16 13.30 -4.29 15.44
C TYR A 16 12.46 -5.39 14.79
N MET A 17 11.15 -5.20 14.75
CA MET A 17 10.24 -6.11 14.06
C MET A 17 10.48 -6.07 12.55
N ALA A 18 10.66 -4.88 11.98
CA ALA A 18 10.95 -4.73 10.55
C ALA A 18 12.32 -5.30 10.18
N ASP A 19 13.34 -5.14 11.03
CA ASP A 19 14.66 -5.76 10.86
C ASP A 19 14.53 -7.29 10.82
N GLY A 20 13.79 -7.90 11.77
CA GLY A 20 13.55 -9.33 11.78
C GLY A 20 12.79 -9.83 10.54
N VAL A 21 11.80 -9.07 10.07
CA VAL A 21 11.10 -9.41 8.83
C VAL A 21 12.01 -9.24 7.61
N TYR A 22 12.82 -8.19 7.56
CA TYR A 22 13.78 -7.95 6.49
C TYR A 22 14.83 -9.07 6.43
N ASP A 23 15.27 -9.58 7.57
CA ASP A 23 16.22 -10.68 7.65
C ASP A 23 15.71 -11.96 6.99
N ILE A 24 14.39 -12.14 6.92
CA ILE A 24 13.71 -13.27 6.29
C ILE A 24 13.33 -12.91 4.83
N LEU A 25 12.57 -11.83 4.64
CA LEU A 25 11.95 -11.47 3.36
C LEU A 25 12.85 -10.62 2.46
N GLY A 26 13.69 -9.75 3.03
CA GLY A 26 14.60 -8.87 2.30
C GLY A 26 15.76 -9.61 1.63
N LYS A 27 16.07 -10.82 2.10
CA LYS A 27 17.01 -11.73 1.42
C LYS A 27 16.37 -12.47 0.24
N MET A 28 15.04 -12.61 0.23
CA MET A 28 14.28 -13.38 -0.76
C MET A 28 13.62 -12.53 -1.85
N SER A 29 13.31 -11.28 -1.52
CA SER A 29 12.73 -10.28 -2.41
C SER A 29 13.64 -9.07 -2.36
N ALA A 30 13.83 -8.35 -3.45
CA ALA A 30 14.62 -7.11 -3.49
C ALA A 30 13.93 -5.98 -2.70
N ALA A 31 13.64 -6.24 -1.43
CA ALA A 31 12.90 -5.39 -0.55
C ALA A 31 13.83 -4.31 0.01
N ARG A 32 13.25 -3.14 0.26
CA ARG A 32 13.90 -2.06 0.99
C ARG A 32 13.24 -1.94 2.36
N ILE A 33 14.02 -1.58 3.37
CA ILE A 33 13.50 -1.19 4.68
C ILE A 33 13.59 0.33 4.84
N ASP A 34 12.50 0.96 5.26
CA ASP A 34 12.41 2.39 5.51
C ASP A 34 11.78 2.65 6.87
N PHE A 35 12.16 3.77 7.51
CA PHE A 35 11.74 4.15 8.86
C PHE A 35 11.03 5.52 8.86
N PRO A 36 9.86 5.65 8.20
CA PRO A 36 9.11 6.90 8.18
C PRO A 36 8.58 7.25 9.58
N HIS A 37 8.69 8.52 9.97
CA HIS A 37 8.15 8.99 11.25
C HIS A 37 6.66 9.35 11.12
N GLN A 38 6.23 9.76 9.94
CA GLN A 38 4.87 10.15 9.58
C GLN A 38 4.58 9.77 8.13
N ALA A 39 3.30 9.67 7.75
CA ALA A 39 2.94 9.23 6.40
C ALA A 39 3.48 10.17 5.31
N GLY A 40 3.55 11.47 5.62
CA GLY A 40 4.13 12.48 4.73
C GLY A 40 5.62 12.29 4.42
N ASP A 41 6.35 11.43 5.13
CA ASP A 41 7.75 11.11 4.81
C ASP A 41 7.88 10.15 3.62
N LEU A 42 6.77 9.52 3.19
CA LEU A 42 6.76 8.65 2.02
C LEU A 42 6.75 9.40 0.69
N LEU A 43 6.49 10.71 0.72
CA LEU A 43 6.32 11.52 -0.48
C LEU A 43 7.62 11.56 -1.31
N PRO A 44 7.49 11.68 -2.66
CA PRO A 44 8.65 11.60 -3.56
C PRO A 44 9.73 12.65 -3.31
N ASP A 45 9.34 13.83 -2.85
CA ASP A 45 10.21 14.95 -2.49
C ASP A 45 11.08 14.68 -1.25
N LYS A 46 10.73 13.68 -0.44
CA LYS A 46 11.47 13.31 0.76
C LYS A 46 12.28 12.02 0.61
N HIS A 47 11.63 10.89 0.29
CA HIS A 47 12.29 9.57 0.39
C HIS A 47 12.02 8.60 -0.77
N ASN A 48 11.25 9.01 -1.80
CA ASN A 48 10.88 8.20 -2.97
C ASN A 48 10.71 6.69 -2.67
N VAL A 49 9.97 6.40 -1.60
CA VAL A 49 9.82 5.04 -1.04
C VAL A 49 8.85 4.20 -1.86
N ILE A 50 7.92 4.91 -2.51
CA ILE A 50 6.75 4.33 -3.12
C ILE A 50 7.07 3.86 -4.55
N SER A 51 7.94 4.54 -5.30
CA SER A 51 8.16 4.27 -6.72
C SER A 51 8.63 2.83 -7.01
N GLY A 52 7.99 2.18 -7.98
CA GLY A 52 8.33 0.81 -8.40
C GLY A 52 7.96 -0.32 -7.42
N ALA A 53 7.55 0.00 -6.19
CA ALA A 53 7.05 -1.00 -5.24
C ALA A 53 5.61 -1.42 -5.58
N GLY A 54 5.30 -2.71 -5.47
CA GLY A 54 3.94 -3.23 -5.64
C GLY A 54 3.35 -3.87 -4.38
N VAL A 55 4.22 -4.11 -3.40
CA VAL A 55 3.87 -4.71 -2.13
C VAL A 55 4.46 -3.83 -1.04
N PHE A 56 3.65 -3.47 -0.07
CA PHE A 56 4.04 -2.69 1.10
C PHE A 56 3.80 -3.54 2.34
N LEU A 57 4.77 -3.63 3.21
CA LEU A 57 4.63 -4.22 4.52
C LEU A 57 4.74 -3.12 5.57
N LEU A 58 3.62 -2.73 6.18
CA LEU A 58 3.57 -1.79 7.28
C LEU A 58 3.80 -2.56 8.58
N VAL A 59 4.84 -2.21 9.32
CA VAL A 59 5.24 -2.90 10.54
C VAL A 59 5.12 -1.95 11.71
N ASP A 60 4.26 -2.27 12.68
CA ASP A 60 4.10 -1.53 13.92
C ASP A 60 3.83 -2.53 15.05
N PRO A 61 4.60 -2.54 16.15
CA PRO A 61 4.40 -3.51 17.20
C PRO A 61 3.06 -3.37 17.92
N VAL A 62 2.46 -2.16 17.95
CA VAL A 62 1.23 -1.91 18.72
C VAL A 62 0.27 -1.04 17.91
N VAL A 63 -0.86 -1.62 17.54
CA VAL A 63 -1.94 -0.90 16.87
C VAL A 63 -3.07 -0.63 17.87
N ASN A 64 -3.19 0.64 18.28
CA ASN A 64 -4.32 1.14 19.05
C ASN A 64 -5.51 1.35 18.10
N SER A 65 -5.90 2.61 17.83
CA SER A 65 -7.02 2.94 16.93
C SER A 65 -6.80 2.60 15.45
N GLY A 66 -5.56 2.30 15.05
CA GLY A 66 -5.20 2.11 13.64
C GLY A 66 -5.15 3.40 12.81
N ALA A 67 -5.31 4.58 13.41
CA ALA A 67 -5.32 5.86 12.70
C ALA A 67 -4.02 6.10 11.90
N THR A 68 -2.86 5.88 12.52
CA THR A 68 -1.55 5.99 11.86
C THR A 68 -1.47 5.06 10.64
N MET A 69 -1.88 3.80 10.80
CA MET A 69 -1.89 2.83 9.70
C MET A 69 -2.75 3.29 8.52
N VAL A 70 -3.94 3.82 8.82
CA VAL A 70 -4.83 4.35 7.78
C VAL A 70 -4.20 5.53 7.06
N GLU A 71 -3.52 6.43 7.77
CA GLU A 71 -2.82 7.57 7.17
C GLU A 71 -1.73 7.09 6.18
N PHE A 72 -0.91 6.12 6.59
CA PHE A 72 0.09 5.50 5.72
C PHE A 72 -0.54 4.84 4.49
N ILE A 73 -1.63 4.10 4.67
CA ILE A 73 -2.36 3.43 3.58
C ILE A 73 -2.91 4.45 2.57
N LYS A 74 -3.53 5.52 3.07
CA LYS A 74 -4.06 6.61 2.23
C LYS A 74 -2.96 7.24 1.40
N THR A 75 -1.82 7.57 2.03
CA THR A 75 -0.67 8.16 1.33
C THR A 75 -0.09 7.23 0.27
N ILE A 76 0.10 5.94 0.59
CA ILE A 76 0.58 4.94 -0.37
C ILE A 76 -0.37 4.81 -1.57
N ALA A 77 -1.67 4.69 -1.30
CA ALA A 77 -2.68 4.56 -2.34
C ALA A 77 -2.71 5.81 -3.26
N ALA A 78 -2.68 7.00 -2.67
CA ALA A 78 -2.69 8.26 -3.42
C ALA A 78 -1.46 8.40 -4.33
N GLU A 79 -0.26 8.14 -3.81
CA GLU A 79 0.98 8.23 -4.60
C GLU A 79 1.04 7.15 -5.69
N LYS A 80 0.55 5.94 -5.41
CA LYS A 80 0.45 4.89 -6.43
C LYS A 80 -0.54 5.23 -7.53
N ALA A 81 -1.66 5.87 -7.19
CA ALA A 81 -2.60 6.33 -8.19
C ALA A 81 -1.95 7.35 -9.13
N LYS A 82 -1.16 8.29 -8.61
CA LYS A 82 -0.40 9.26 -9.41
C LYS A 82 0.60 8.58 -10.35
N GLU A 83 1.38 7.61 -9.86
CA GLU A 83 2.34 6.86 -10.68
C GLU A 83 1.65 6.15 -11.86
N VAL A 84 0.51 5.50 -11.60
CA VAL A 84 -0.28 4.81 -12.64
C VAL A 84 -0.85 5.78 -13.67
N ILE A 85 -1.35 6.95 -13.25
CA ILE A 85 -1.88 7.96 -14.18
C ILE A 85 -0.77 8.43 -15.14
N VAL A 86 0.41 8.76 -14.59
CA VAL A 86 1.57 9.20 -15.39
C VAL A 86 2.02 8.12 -16.37
N GLU A 87 2.03 6.86 -15.96
CA GLU A 87 2.38 5.73 -16.84
C GLU A 87 1.39 5.58 -18.00
N VAL A 88 0.08 5.68 -17.71
CA VAL A 88 -0.98 5.62 -18.73
C VAL A 88 -0.85 6.77 -19.74
N GLU A 89 -0.58 7.99 -19.27
CA GLU A 89 -0.39 9.16 -20.14
C GLU A 89 0.86 9.03 -21.04
N ARG A 90 1.99 8.56 -20.47
CA ARG A 90 3.21 8.29 -21.24
C ARG A 90 2.97 7.26 -22.35
N ASN A 91 2.23 6.20 -22.06
CA ASN A 91 1.92 5.15 -23.03
C ASN A 91 1.00 5.66 -24.16
N LYS A 92 0.00 6.50 -23.84
CA LYS A 92 -0.84 7.15 -24.86
C LYS A 92 -0.02 8.02 -25.81
N ASN A 93 0.97 8.75 -25.30
CA ASN A 93 1.81 9.64 -26.12
C ASN A 93 2.81 8.87 -27.00
N LYS A 94 3.38 7.76 -26.51
CA LYS A 94 4.23 6.87 -27.33
C LYS A 94 3.48 6.31 -28.54
N ASN A 95 2.23 5.87 -28.35
CA ASN A 95 1.42 5.32 -29.43
C ASN A 95 0.97 6.37 -30.46
N LYS A 96 0.90 7.66 -30.08
CA LYS A 96 0.66 8.77 -31.02
C LYS A 96 1.90 9.19 -31.79
N SER A 97 3.10 8.92 -31.27
CA SER A 97 4.38 9.27 -31.89
C SER A 97 4.84 8.27 -32.95
N SER A 98 4.23 7.08 -33.02
CA SER A 98 4.62 6.01 -33.96
C SER A 98 3.83 6.02 -35.27
N THR A 99 3.02 7.05 -35.54
CA THR A 99 2.28 7.17 -36.81
C THR A 99 3.05 8.02 -37.80
N PHE A 100 3.98 7.40 -38.53
CA PHE A 100 4.06 7.66 -39.98
C PHE A 100 2.91 6.88 -40.64
N PRO A 101 2.19 7.47 -41.62
CA PRO A 101 0.98 6.86 -42.15
C PRO A 101 1.31 5.87 -43.27
N ASP A 102 1.72 4.66 -42.91
CA ASP A 102 1.65 3.53 -43.84
C ASP A 102 0.37 2.74 -43.55
N ASN A 103 -0.64 3.09 -44.35
CA ASN A 103 -1.69 2.24 -44.90
C ASN A 103 -1.94 0.84 -44.28
N PHE A 104 -3.25 0.57 -44.14
CA PHE A 104 -3.95 -0.72 -44.04
C PHE A 104 -4.43 -1.24 -42.67
N ASN A 105 -5.75 -1.11 -42.51
CA ASN A 105 -6.73 -2.13 -42.13
C ASN A 105 -6.77 -2.74 -40.71
N SER A 106 -7.88 -2.39 -40.04
CA SER A 106 -8.77 -3.29 -39.30
C SER A 106 -8.16 -4.21 -38.25
N THR A 107 -7.98 -3.69 -37.02
CA THR A 107 -8.13 -4.49 -35.80
C THR A 107 -8.51 -3.63 -34.59
N ASN A 108 -9.59 -2.85 -34.68
CA ASN A 108 -10.09 -2.06 -33.54
C ASN A 108 -10.85 -2.87 -32.47
N GLN A 109 -10.75 -4.21 -32.46
CA GLN A 109 -11.45 -5.08 -31.49
C GLN A 109 -10.53 -5.92 -30.58
N GLN A 110 -9.20 -5.79 -30.64
CA GLN A 110 -8.30 -6.56 -29.76
C GLN A 110 -7.62 -5.78 -28.63
N ASN A 111 -7.78 -4.46 -28.54
CA ASN A 111 -7.10 -3.65 -27.52
C ASN A 111 -7.83 -3.52 -26.17
N GLU A 112 -8.98 -4.16 -25.98
CA GLU A 112 -9.71 -4.08 -24.69
C GLU A 112 -9.31 -5.16 -23.67
N ASN A 113 -8.63 -6.24 -24.07
CA ASN A 113 -8.47 -7.44 -23.23
C ASN A 113 -7.15 -7.61 -22.47
N THR A 114 -6.27 -6.61 -22.46
CA THR A 114 -5.08 -6.61 -21.58
C THR A 114 -4.96 -5.30 -20.80
N ARG A 115 -6.07 -4.81 -20.23
CA ARG A 115 -5.99 -3.83 -19.14
C ARG A 115 -5.38 -4.52 -17.92
N THR A 116 -4.05 -4.50 -17.83
CA THR A 116 -3.32 -4.94 -16.64
C THR A 116 -3.74 -4.04 -15.48
N ARG A 117 -4.62 -4.55 -14.62
CA ARG A 117 -4.94 -3.87 -13.36
C ARG A 117 -3.67 -3.77 -12.53
N ASN A 118 -3.23 -2.56 -12.24
CA ASN A 118 -2.16 -2.30 -11.28
C ASN A 118 -2.68 -2.65 -9.90
N GLU A 119 -2.39 -3.86 -9.45
CA GLU A 119 -2.66 -4.25 -8.07
C GLU A 119 -1.52 -3.81 -7.16
N ILE A 120 -1.84 -3.16 -6.06
CA ILE A 120 -0.95 -2.97 -4.92
C ILE A 120 -1.47 -3.76 -3.72
N ARG A 121 -0.54 -4.35 -2.98
CA ARG A 121 -0.84 -5.10 -1.75
C ARG A 121 -0.20 -4.38 -0.58
N ILE A 122 -0.99 -4.10 0.43
CA ILE A 122 -0.51 -3.55 1.69
C ILE A 122 -0.78 -4.61 2.75
N LEU A 123 0.28 -5.11 3.36
CA LEU A 123 0.25 -6.04 4.47
C LEU A 123 0.59 -5.24 5.72
N MET A 124 -0.24 -5.36 6.74
CA MET A 124 0.02 -4.80 8.06
C MET A 124 0.47 -5.94 8.96
N LEU A 125 1.65 -5.81 9.54
CA LEU A 125 2.16 -6.74 10.54
C LEU A 125 2.22 -6.02 11.87
N THR A 126 1.56 -6.59 12.87
CA THR A 126 1.58 -6.06 14.23
C THR A 126 1.77 -7.15 15.28
N GLY A 127 2.43 -6.76 16.38
CA GLY A 127 2.55 -7.60 17.57
C GLY A 127 1.21 -7.66 18.29
N VAL A 128 0.66 -6.50 18.63
CA VAL A 128 -0.58 -6.34 19.40
C VAL A 128 -1.54 -5.43 18.64
N VAL A 129 -2.82 -5.80 18.63
CA VAL A 129 -3.91 -4.93 18.17
C VAL A 129 -5.03 -4.89 19.19
N GLN A 130 -5.55 -3.69 19.47
CA GLN A 130 -6.73 -3.52 20.30
C GLN A 130 -7.95 -4.17 19.63
N ALA A 131 -8.66 -5.04 20.35
CA ALA A 131 -9.82 -5.75 19.82
C ALA A 131 -10.90 -4.83 19.20
N ALA A 132 -11.11 -3.65 19.80
CA ALA A 132 -12.05 -2.65 19.28
C ALA A 132 -11.73 -2.19 17.85
N THR A 133 -10.45 -2.19 17.46
CA THR A 133 -9.97 -1.81 16.12
C THR A 133 -10.23 -2.88 15.08
N LEU A 134 -10.40 -4.15 15.50
CA LEU A 134 -10.72 -5.25 14.59
C LEU A 134 -12.21 -5.38 14.30
N ASN A 135 -13.08 -4.84 15.16
CA ASN A 135 -14.53 -4.86 15.01
C ASN A 135 -14.94 -4.36 13.62
N GLU A 136 -15.85 -5.06 12.95
CA GLU A 136 -16.33 -4.70 11.60
C GLU A 136 -16.88 -3.26 11.52
N ASN A 137 -17.45 -2.77 12.62
CA ASN A 137 -17.99 -1.43 12.74
C ASN A 137 -16.99 -0.40 13.26
N SER A 138 -15.72 -0.77 13.45
CA SER A 138 -14.67 0.15 13.84
C SER A 138 -14.41 1.20 12.75
N GLU A 139 -14.03 2.40 13.18
CA GLU A 139 -13.61 3.46 12.25
C GLU A 139 -12.41 3.04 11.38
N PHE A 140 -11.53 2.20 11.93
CA PHE A 140 -10.43 1.60 11.17
C PHE A 140 -10.95 0.77 9.99
N ARG A 141 -11.80 -0.23 10.23
CA ARG A 141 -12.36 -1.10 9.17
C ARG A 141 -13.17 -0.31 8.14
N LYS A 142 -13.99 0.64 8.59
CA LYS A 142 -14.75 1.52 7.70
C LYS A 142 -13.83 2.32 6.77
N GLN A 143 -12.77 2.91 7.31
CA GLN A 143 -11.82 3.68 6.50
C GLN A 143 -11.05 2.80 5.51
N ILE A 144 -10.63 1.60 5.90
CA ILE A 144 -9.99 0.66 4.96
C ILE A 144 -10.95 0.29 3.83
N LYS A 145 -12.19 -0.06 4.15
CA LYS A 145 -13.22 -0.38 3.15
C LYS A 145 -13.47 0.80 2.21
N GLN A 146 -13.59 2.01 2.76
CA GLN A 146 -13.76 3.24 1.98
C GLN A 146 -12.59 3.44 1.00
N ILE A 147 -11.34 3.29 1.44
CA ILE A 147 -10.16 3.40 0.56
C ILE A 147 -10.22 2.39 -0.58
N GLN A 148 -10.60 1.13 -0.28
CA GLN A 148 -10.71 0.09 -1.30
C GLN A 148 -11.83 0.40 -2.31
N GLU A 149 -12.97 0.93 -1.85
CA GLU A 149 -14.11 1.29 -2.69
C GLU A 149 -13.85 2.55 -3.53
N GLU A 150 -13.27 3.60 -2.95
CA GLU A 150 -12.93 4.84 -3.65
C GLU A 150 -11.94 4.58 -4.80
N ASN A 151 -10.93 3.74 -4.55
CA ASN A 151 -9.99 3.33 -5.60
C ASN A 151 -10.64 2.44 -6.66
N ALA A 152 -11.64 1.63 -6.28
CA ALA A 152 -12.39 0.83 -7.25
C ALA A 152 -13.36 1.66 -8.11
N ARG A 153 -13.91 2.76 -7.58
CA ARG A 153 -14.90 3.63 -8.25
C ARG A 153 -14.29 4.79 -9.04
N SER A 154 -13.12 5.28 -8.64
CA SER A 154 -12.41 6.34 -9.36
C SER A 154 -12.14 5.95 -10.83
N THR A 155 -12.20 6.91 -11.75
CA THR A 155 -11.77 6.78 -13.17
C THR A 155 -10.34 6.23 -13.33
N SER A 156 -9.60 6.14 -12.22
CA SER A 156 -8.41 5.31 -12.00
C SER A 156 -8.72 3.83 -11.79
N ALA A 157 -9.66 3.21 -12.52
CA ALA A 157 -9.98 1.77 -12.49
C ALA A 157 -8.78 0.84 -12.81
N TRP A 158 -7.61 1.44 -12.99
CA TRP A 158 -6.31 0.88 -13.19
C TRP A 158 -5.61 0.51 -11.88
N LEU A 159 -6.01 1.02 -10.70
CA LEU A 159 -5.38 0.70 -9.41
C LEU A 159 -6.32 -0.10 -8.48
N VAL A 160 -5.90 -1.29 -8.06
CA VAL A 160 -6.59 -2.09 -7.04
C VAL A 160 -5.74 -2.12 -5.78
N VAL A 161 -6.32 -1.67 -4.66
CA VAL A 161 -5.65 -1.68 -3.34
C VAL A 161 -6.21 -2.82 -2.49
N LYS A 162 -5.34 -3.76 -2.10
CA LYS A 162 -5.69 -4.83 -1.16
C LYS A 162 -4.95 -4.63 0.15
N VAL A 163 -5.70 -4.58 1.25
CA VAL A 163 -5.15 -4.43 2.60
C VAL A 163 -5.35 -5.74 3.37
N TYR A 164 -4.29 -6.22 3.99
CA TYR A 164 -4.28 -7.42 4.83
C TYR A 164 -3.73 -7.07 6.20
N LEU A 165 -4.27 -7.67 7.25
CA LEU A 165 -3.81 -7.49 8.61
C LEU A 165 -3.39 -8.84 9.21
N PHE A 166 -2.14 -8.90 9.66
CA PHE A 166 -1.53 -10.03 10.35
C PHE A 166 -1.16 -9.56 11.75
N THR A 167 -1.76 -10.18 12.76
CA THR A 167 -1.51 -9.86 14.16
C THR A 167 -1.01 -11.10 14.88
N LEU A 168 0.08 -10.96 15.64
CA LEU A 168 0.63 -12.06 16.43
C LEU A 168 -0.21 -12.31 17.69
N ARG A 169 -0.74 -11.24 18.28
CA ARG A 169 -1.63 -11.27 19.46
C ARG A 169 -2.79 -10.31 19.27
N VAL A 170 -3.97 -10.68 19.74
CA VAL A 170 -5.11 -9.78 19.93
C VAL A 170 -5.33 -9.66 21.42
N SER A 171 -5.40 -8.42 21.94
CA SER A 171 -5.77 -8.18 23.34
C SER A 171 -7.11 -7.43 23.40
N GLU A 172 -7.99 -7.91 24.27
CA GLU A 172 -9.09 -7.07 24.75
C GLU A 172 -8.46 -5.97 25.60
N ASN A 173 -8.84 -4.72 25.36
CA ASN A 173 -8.29 -3.60 26.10
C ASN A 173 -8.77 -3.67 27.56
N GLN A 174 -8.04 -4.40 28.41
CA GLN A 174 -8.35 -4.53 29.84
C GLN A 174 -7.92 -3.30 30.64
N TYR A 175 -7.29 -2.31 30.00
CA TYR A 175 -6.78 -1.11 30.64
C TYR A 175 -7.80 0.03 30.61
N ASN A 176 -8.74 -0.03 31.54
CA ASN A 176 -9.55 1.11 31.96
C ASN A 176 -8.81 2.02 32.99
N GLY A 177 -7.49 1.92 33.10
CA GLY A 177 -6.68 2.64 34.10
C GLY A 177 -5.27 3.00 33.63
N VAL A 178 -4.70 4.03 34.25
CA VAL A 178 -3.37 4.58 33.94
C VAL A 178 -2.28 3.53 34.22
N GLY A 179 -1.58 3.10 33.17
CA GLY A 179 -0.32 2.38 33.32
C GLY A 179 -0.32 0.91 32.96
N GLY A 180 -1.18 0.45 32.06
CA GLY A 180 -1.03 -0.90 31.54
C GLY A 180 -1.26 -1.04 30.03
N THR A 181 -0.47 -1.94 29.47
CA THR A 181 -0.48 -2.42 28.10
C THR A 181 -0.10 -3.89 28.16
N ASP A 182 -0.81 -4.71 27.39
CA ASP A 182 -0.64 -6.16 27.26
C ASP A 182 -0.28 -6.44 25.81
#